data_AF-A0A838WR80-F1
#
_entry.id   AF-A0A838WR80-F1
#
_cell.length_a   1.000
_cell.length_b   1.000
_cell.length_c   1.000
_cell.angle_alpha   90.00
_cell.angle_beta   90.00
_cell.angle_gamma   90.00
#
_symmetry.space_group_name_H-M   'P 1'
#
loop_
_entity.id
_entity.type
_entity.pdbx_description
1 polymer ?
#
loop_
_entity_poly.entity_id
_entity_poly.type
_entity_poly.pdbx_seq_one_letter_code
_entity_poly.pdbx_strand_id
1 'polypeptide(L)'
;YLRQLTTFQLLGIQFGVSETTANDIFNYWLPIIGELLPPSLLEQVKKNSSDYEVVKEILTEFELIVDSYEQPIDRPGEYQEQKKYYSGKKA
;
A
#
# COMPACT_ATOMS: atom_id res chain seq x y z
N TYR A 1 25.54 -15.36 -0.24
CA TYR A 1 24.38 -14.43 -0.20
C TYR A 1 23.83 -14.41 1.21
N LEU A 2 23.99 -13.30 1.93
CA LEU A 2 23.35 -13.08 3.22
C LEU A 2 21.86 -12.85 2.92
N ARG A 3 21.01 -13.87 3.10
CA ARG A 3 19.56 -13.65 3.10
C ARG A 3 19.26 -12.86 4.37
N GLN A 4 19.23 -11.54 4.24
CA GLN A 4 18.67 -10.69 5.29
C GLN A 4 17.18 -11.08 5.37
N LEU A 5 16.82 -11.91 6.35
CA LEU A 5 15.42 -12.19 6.64
C LEU A 5 14.85 -10.91 7.22
N THR A 6 14.21 -10.12 6.38
CA THR A 6 13.45 -8.94 6.81
C THR A 6 12.31 -9.42 7.71
N THR A 7 12.47 -9.22 9.02
CA THR A 7 11.41 -9.48 10.00
C THR A 7 10.45 -8.29 10.04
N PHE A 8 9.21 -8.52 10.49
CA PHE A 8 8.25 -7.42 10.68
C PHE A 8 8.70 -6.41 11.73
N GLN A 9 9.57 -6.81 12.67
CA GLN A 9 10.23 -5.90 13.60
C GLN A 9 11.14 -4.90 12.88
N LEU A 10 11.96 -5.38 11.93
CA LEU A 10 12.84 -4.52 11.16
C LEU A 10 12.02 -3.57 10.26
N LEU A 11 10.96 -4.08 9.63
CA LEU A 11 10.05 -3.27 8.83
C LEU A 11 9.35 -2.21 9.69
N GLY A 12 8.87 -2.59 10.87
CA GLY A 12 8.30 -1.66 11.85
C GLY A 12 9.26 -0.52 12.18
N ILE A 13 10.53 -0.83 12.46
CA ILE A 13 11.57 0.17 12.71
C ILE A 13 11.82 1.07 11.48
N GLN A 14 11.90 0.50 10.28
CA GLN A 14 12.16 1.25 9.05
C GLN A 14 11.06 2.25 8.69
N PHE A 15 9.80 1.88 8.96
CA PHE A 15 8.64 2.71 8.63
C PHE A 15 8.06 3.45 9.84
N GLY A 16 8.67 3.33 11.03
CA GLY A 16 8.19 3.97 12.25
C GLY A 16 6.85 3.44 12.77
N VAL A 17 6.50 2.19 12.46
CA VAL A 17 5.25 1.53 12.85
C VAL A 17 5.50 0.35 13.77
N SER A 18 4.46 -0.13 14.47
CA SER A 18 4.59 -1.32 15.31
C SER A 18 4.77 -2.59 14.46
N GLU A 19 5.35 -3.65 15.04
CA GLU A 19 5.49 -4.95 14.37
C GLU A 19 4.14 -5.48 13.86
N THR A 20 3.09 -5.37 14.66
CA THR A 20 1.74 -5.82 14.29
C THR A 20 1.18 -4.98 13.15
N THR A 21 1.36 -3.65 13.19
CA THR A 21 0.94 -2.77 12.10
C THR A 21 1.68 -3.08 10.79
N ALA A 22 2.99 -3.31 10.85
CA ALA A 22 3.77 -3.72 9.67
C ALA A 22 3.28 -5.05 9.10
N ASN A 23 2.97 -6.01 9.97
CA ASN A 23 2.40 -7.30 9.57
C ASN A 23 1.02 -7.13 8.89
N ASP A 24 0.13 -6.33 9.47
CA ASP A 24 -1.24 -6.15 8.95
C ASP A 24 -1.22 -5.45 7.58
N ILE A 25 -0.42 -4.39 7.45
CA ILE A 25 -0.22 -3.68 6.18
C ILE A 25 0.35 -4.63 5.13
N PHE A 26 1.39 -5.39 5.48
CA PHE A 26 2.01 -6.32 4.54
C PHE A 26 1.04 -7.40 4.06
N ASN A 27 0.32 -8.04 4.98
CA ASN A 27 -0.64 -9.10 4.63
C ASN A 27 -1.86 -8.56 3.87
N TYR A 28 -2.22 -7.29 4.07
CA TYR A 28 -3.26 -6.63 3.27
C TYR A 28 -2.81 -6.39 1.83
N TRP A 29 -1.60 -5.86 1.63
CA TRP A 29 -1.10 -5.51 0.29
C TRP A 29 -0.61 -6.70 -0.52
N LEU A 30 -0.07 -7.73 0.13
CA LEU A 30 0.49 -8.90 -0.55
C LEU A 30 -0.45 -9.55 -1.58
N PRO A 31 -1.74 -9.85 -1.29
CA PRO A 31 -2.64 -10.41 -2.28
C PRO A 31 -2.94 -9.43 -3.43
N ILE A 32 -3.12 -8.12 -3.13
CA ILE A 32 -3.40 -7.09 -4.13
C ILE A 32 -2.22 -6.98 -5.11
N ILE A 33 -0.99 -6.95 -4.59
CA ILE A 33 0.22 -6.94 -5.41
C ILE A 33 0.34 -8.25 -6.20
N GLY A 34 0.02 -9.39 -5.59
CA GLY A 34 0.04 -10.69 -6.27
C GLY A 34 -0.91 -10.78 -7.47
N GLU A 35 -2.07 -10.12 -7.39
CA GLU A 35 -3.01 -10.02 -8.50
C GLU A 35 -2.57 -9.02 -9.58
N LEU A 36 -2.09 -7.83 -9.17
CA LEU A 36 -1.68 -6.78 -10.10
C LEU A 36 -0.33 -7.08 -10.79
N LEU A 37 0.58 -7.76 -10.10
CA LEU A 37 1.93 -8.10 -10.53
C LEU A 37 2.16 -9.60 -10.40
N PRO A 38 1.59 -10.41 -11.32
CA PRO A 38 1.74 -11.85 -11.27
C PRO A 38 3.22 -12.27 -11.41
N PRO A 39 3.63 -13.38 -10.78
CA PRO A 39 5.02 -13.84 -10.81
C PRO A 39 5.59 -14.02 -12.22
N SER A 40 4.75 -14.44 -13.17
CA SER A 40 5.12 -14.59 -14.58
C SER A 40 5.57 -13.27 -15.22
N LEU A 41 4.93 -12.15 -14.88
CA LEU A 41 5.28 -10.82 -15.36
C LEU A 41 6.59 -10.34 -14.73
N LEU A 42 6.76 -10.55 -13.42
CA LEU A 42 8.02 -10.26 -12.73
C LEU A 42 9.20 -11.04 -13.30
N GLU A 43 9.00 -12.31 -13.65
CA GLU A 43 10.04 -13.12 -14.29
C GLU A 43 10.38 -12.66 -15.71
N GLN A 44 9.39 -12.18 -16.47
CA GLN A 44 9.62 -11.63 -17.81
C GLN A 44 10.44 -10.33 -17.73
N VAL A 45 10.07 -9.41 -16.84
CA VAL A 45 10.80 -8.14 -16.64
C VAL A 45 12.22 -8.40 -16.13
N LYS A 46 12.43 -9.40 -15.26
CA LYS A 46 13.78 -9.76 -14.79
C LYS A 46 14.69 -10.32 -15.89
N LYS A 47 14.13 -10.96 -16.91
CA LYS A 47 14.92 -11.51 -18.04
C LYS A 47 15.38 -10.42 -19.01
N ASN A 48 14.68 -9.30 -19.05
CA ASN A 48 14.99 -8.16 -19.92
C ASN A 48 15.54 -6.99 -19.09
N SER A 49 16.86 -6.82 -19.06
CA SER A 49 17.52 -5.78 -18.27
C SER A 49 17.05 -4.36 -18.61
N SER A 50 16.73 -4.09 -19.88
CA SER A 50 16.20 -2.80 -20.34
C SER A 50 14.81 -2.52 -19.79
N ASP A 51 13.93 -3.52 -19.77
CA ASP A 51 12.54 -3.36 -19.29
C ASP A 51 12.53 -3.12 -17.77
N TYR A 52 13.47 -3.73 -17.05
CA TYR A 52 13.61 -3.54 -15.61
C TYR A 52 13.97 -2.10 -15.23
N GLU A 53 14.88 -1.45 -15.95
CA GLU A 53 15.27 -0.06 -15.69
C GLU A 53 14.11 0.91 -15.93
N VAL A 54 13.38 0.72 -17.03
CA VAL A 54 12.20 1.53 -17.37
C VAL A 54 11.09 1.36 -16.33
N VAL A 55 10.77 0.12 -15.95
CA VAL A 55 9.76 -0.16 -14.91
C VAL A 55 10.18 0.46 -13.58
N LYS A 56 11.48 0.42 -13.25
CA LYS A 56 12.00 1.03 -12.03
C LYS A 56 11.86 2.55 -12.05
N GLU A 57 12.20 3.21 -13.14
CA GLU A 57 12.00 4.67 -13.28
C GLU A 57 10.53 5.04 -13.13
N ILE A 58 9.64 4.34 -13.85
CA ILE A 58 8.19 4.55 -13.78
C ILE A 58 7.67 4.37 -12.35
N LEU A 59 8.03 3.28 -11.67
CA LEU A 59 7.61 3.00 -10.30
C LEU A 59 8.18 4.00 -9.28
N THR A 60 9.33 4.62 -9.58
CA THR A 60 9.94 5.65 -8.73
C THR A 60 9.27 7.01 -8.95
N GLU A 61 8.80 7.28 -10.17
CA GLU A 61 8.04 8.49 -10.52
C GLU A 61 6.62 8.47 -9.95
N PHE A 62 6.03 7.28 -9.80
CA PHE A 62 4.81 7.10 -9.01
C PHE A 62 5.10 7.27 -7.53
N GLU A 63 5.23 8.51 -7.08
CA GLU A 63 5.12 8.86 -5.66
C GLU A 63 3.72 8.45 -5.22
N LEU A 64 3.60 7.31 -4.52
CA LEU A 64 2.31 6.82 -4.03
C LEU A 64 1.84 7.81 -2.97
N ILE A 65 1.00 8.76 -3.37
CA ILE A 65 0.29 9.64 -2.46
C ILE A 65 -0.73 8.75 -1.74
N VAL A 66 -0.26 8.02 -0.73
CA VAL A 66 -1.12 7.38 0.26
C VAL A 66 -1.69 8.53 1.06
N ASP A 67 -2.99 8.80 0.90
CA ASP A 67 -3.73 9.64 1.85
C ASP A 67 -3.81 8.89 3.19
N SER A 68 -2.68 8.88 3.90
CA SER A 68 -2.51 8.27 5.22
C SER A 68 -3.28 9.05 6.31
N TYR A 69 -4.00 10.10 5.90
CA TYR A 69 -4.84 10.93 6.76
C TYR A 69 -6.30 10.47 6.82
N GLU A 70 -6.73 9.52 5.98
CA GLU A 70 -8.02 8.84 6.20
C GLU A 70 -7.91 7.93 7.42
N GLN A 71 -8.14 8.52 8.60
CA GLN A 71 -8.42 7.75 9.78
C GLN A 71 -9.75 6.99 9.56
N PRO A 72 -9.83 5.69 9.89
CA PRO A 72 -11.11 5.00 9.95
C PRO A 72 -11.89 5.59 11.13
N ILE A 73 -12.72 6.60 10.85
CA ILE A 73 -13.69 7.10 11.80
C ILE A 73 -14.96 6.27 11.59
N ASP A 74 -15.44 5.61 12.63
CA ASP A 74 -16.75 4.97 12.57
C ASP A 74 -17.79 6.01 12.18
N ARG A 75 -18.55 5.72 11.12
CA ARG A 75 -19.63 6.61 10.69
C ARG A 75 -20.58 6.79 11.87
N PRO A 76 -20.86 8.04 12.33
CA PRO A 76 -21.80 8.28 13.41
C PRO A 76 -23.14 7.61 13.08
N GLY A 77 -23.67 6.76 13.96
CA GLY A 77 -24.90 6.01 13.67
C GLY A 77 -26.13 6.91 13.50
N GLU A 78 -26.10 8.09 14.11
CA GLU A 78 -27.18 9.07 14.09
C GLU A 78 -27.23 9.85 12.76
N TYR A 79 -28.37 9.73 12.06
CA TYR A 79 -28.61 10.37 10.76
C TYR A 79 -28.44 11.89 10.79
N GLN A 80 -28.78 12.53 11.91
CA GLN A 80 -28.68 13.99 12.06
C GLN A 80 -27.23 14.47 12.11
N GLU A 81 -26.33 13.68 12.67
CA GLU A 81 -24.90 14.02 12.74
C GLU A 81 -24.22 13.79 11.40
N GLN A 82 -24.59 12.73 10.67
CA GLN A 82 -24.11 12.49 9.31
C GLN A 82 -24.45 13.64 8.35
N LYS A 83 -25.65 14.24 8.50
CA LYS A 83 -26.09 15.37 7.67
C LYS A 83 -25.22 16.62 7.81
N LYS A 84 -24.57 16.83 8.96
CA LYS A 84 -23.72 18.01 9.20
C LYS A 84 -22.49 18.04 8.27
N TYR A 85 -21.99 16.87 7.91
CA TYR A 85 -20.79 16.70 7.08
C TYR A 85 -21.11 16.30 5.64
N TYR A 86 -22.39 16.15 5.30
CA TYR A 86 -22.83 15.76 3.97
C TYR A 86 -22.79 16.96 3.00
N SER A 87 -21.73 17.03 2.20
CA SER A 87 -21.50 18.06 1.16
C SER A 87 -22.16 17.73 -0.20
N GLY A 88 -23.06 16.76 -0.25
CA GLY A 88 -23.78 16.41 -1.48
C GLY A 88 -24.75 17.53 -1.89
N LYS A 89 -24.70 17.97 -3.15
CA LYS A 89 -25.70 18.88 -3.70
C LYS A 89 -27.08 18.23 -3.59
N LYS A 90 -28.05 18.98 -3.04
CA LYS A 90 -29.46 18.60 -3.09
C LYS A 90 -29.89 18.60 -4.55
N ALA A 91 -30.30 17.43 -5.04
CA ALA A 91 -31.03 17.31 -6.30
C ALA A 91 -32.44 17.88 -6.16
#